data_AF-A0A453HYB2-F1
#
_entry.id   AF-A0A453HYB2-F1
#
_cell.length_a   1.000
_cell.length_b   1.000
_cell.length_c   1.000
_cell.angle_alpha   90.00
_cell.angle_beta   90.00
_cell.angle_gamma   90.00
#
_symmetry.space_group_name_H-M   'P 1'
#
loop_
_entity.id
_entity.type
_entity.pdbx_description
1 polymer ?
#
loop_
_entity_poly.entity_id
_entity_poly.type
_entity_poly.pdbx_seq_one_letter_code
_entity_poly.pdbx_strand_id
1 'polypeptide(L)' 'MRYAMPNARVMIHQPQGGSEGNTEEVRRQVGETIYARDKVDKMFAAFTGQPIDIVQQWTERDRFMSSSEVTSRFMSSPLL' A
#
# COMPACT_ATOMS: atom_id res chain seq x y z
N MET A 1 -7.78 0.70 -17.76
CA MET A 1 -8.53 1.76 -17.05
C MET A 1 -8.92 1.27 -15.66
N ARG A 2 -8.96 2.17 -14.65
CA ARG A 2 -9.39 1.88 -13.27
C ARG A 2 -10.71 2.61 -13.02
N TYR A 3 -11.69 1.99 -12.35
CA TYR A 3 -12.99 2.58 -12.04
C TYR A 3 -13.42 2.25 -10.62
N ALA A 4 -14.21 3.13 -10.01
CA ALA A 4 -14.83 2.92 -8.70
C ALA A 4 -16.27 3.45 -8.73
N MET A 5 -17.19 2.76 -8.05
CA MET A 5 -18.58 3.20 -7.91
C MET A 5 -18.66 4.42 -6.98
N PRO A 6 -19.63 5.34 -7.17
CA PRO A 6 -19.70 6.58 -6.39
C PRO A 6 -19.71 6.39 -4.86
N ASN A 7 -20.34 5.31 -4.39
CA ASN A 7 -20.46 4.99 -2.96
C ASN A 7 -19.39 4.01 -2.45
N ALA A 8 -18.39 3.67 -3.28
CA ALA A 8 -17.33 2.76 -2.87
C ALA A 8 -16.43 3.38 -1.80
N ARG A 9 -15.96 2.53 -0.89
CA ARG A 9 -14.92 2.82 0.08
C ARG A 9 -13.69 2.00 -0.25
N VAL A 10 -12.53 2.64 -0.23
CA VAL A 10 -11.23 1.97 -0.41
C VAL A 10 -10.44 2.16 0.86
N MET A 11 -9.86 1.07 1.38
CA MET A 11 -8.94 1.11 2.50
C MET A 11 -7.57 0.67 1.99
N ILE A 12 -6.54 1.44 2.34
CA ILE A 12 -5.15 1.05 2.12
C ILE A 12 -4.45 0.96 3.47
N HIS A 13 -3.57 -0.03 3.59
CA HIS A 13 -2.70 -0.21 4.74
C HIS A 13 -1.44 -0.96 4.33
N GLN A 14 -0.44 -0.92 5.21
CA GLN A 14 0.76 -1.71 5.09
C GLN A 14 0.42 -3.21 5.24
N PRO A 15 1.20 -4.11 4.59
CA PRO A 15 1.11 -5.53 4.88
C PRO A 15 1.33 -5.80 6.37
N GLN A 16 0.52 -6.68 6.94
CA GLN A 16 0.66 -7.13 8.32
C GLN A 16 1.27 -8.53 8.35
N GLY A 17 2.12 -8.78 9.35
CA GLY A 17 2.75 -10.08 9.58
C GLY A 17 2.96 -10.29 11.07
N GLY A 18 2.73 -11.52 11.52
CA GLY A 18 3.13 -11.99 12.84
C GLY A 18 4.41 -12.80 12.75
N SER A 19 5.20 -12.82 13.82
CA SER A 19 6.38 -13.68 13.87
C SER A 19 6.56 -14.28 15.25
N GLU A 20 6.79 -15.59 15.29
CA GLU A 20 6.96 -16.40 16.50
C GLU A 20 8.02 -17.47 16.24
N GLY A 21 8.67 -17.93 17.32
CA GLY A 21 9.71 -18.96 17.26
C GLY A 21 11.04 -18.48 17.86
N ASN A 22 12.12 -19.18 17.51
CA ASN A 22 13.46 -18.79 17.93
C ASN A 22 13.94 -17.52 17.21
N THR A 23 15.05 -16.94 17.66
CA THR A 23 15.57 -15.66 17.14
C THR A 23 15.77 -15.65 15.62
N GLU A 24 16.29 -16.75 15.04
CA GLU A 24 16.55 -16.83 13.60
C GLU A 24 15.26 -16.97 12.78
N GLU A 25 14.27 -17.71 13.30
CA GLU A 25 12.95 -17.82 12.68
C GLU A 25 12.23 -16.48 12.65
N VAL A 26 12.21 -15.76 13.78
CA VAL A 26 11.63 -14.42 13.87
C VAL A 26 12.36 -13.47 12.94
N ARG A 27 13.71 -13.48 12.92
CA ARG A 27 14.52 -12.65 12.03
C ARG A 27 14.15 -12.88 10.56
N ARG A 28 14.04 -14.15 10.14
CA ARG A 28 13.68 -14.50 8.76
C ARG A 28 12.27 -14.02 8.39
N GLN A 29 11.28 -14.23 9.26
CA GLN A 29 9.90 -13.83 9.00
C GLN A 29 9.71 -12.30 8.98
N VAL A 30 10.38 -11.57 9.88
CA VAL A 30 10.40 -10.11 9.88
C VAL A 30 11.05 -9.60 8.59
N GLY A 31 12.14 -10.24 8.14
CA GLY A 31 12.80 -9.92 6.86
C GLY A 31 11.85 -10.02 5.66
N GLU A 32 11.07 -11.11 5.57
CA GLU A 32 10.06 -11.28 4.53
C GLU A 32 8.94 -10.23 4.62
N THR A 33 8.53 -9.85 5.83
CA THR A 33 7.51 -8.82 6.03
C THR A 33 8.01 -7.44 5.54
N ILE A 34 9.27 -7.11 5.82
CA ILE A 34 9.90 -5.88 5.33
C ILE A 34 10.01 -5.90 3.80
N TYR A 35 10.43 -7.03 3.22
CA TYR A 35 10.50 -7.20 1.77
C TYR A 35 9.12 -7.04 1.10
N ALA A 36 8.07 -7.66 1.67
CA ALA A 36 6.71 -7.55 1.17
C ALA A 36 6.22 -6.09 1.21
N ARG A 37 6.50 -5.37 2.29
CA ARG A 37 6.16 -3.94 2.42
C ARG A 37 6.83 -3.11 1.32
N ASP A 38 8.15 -3.21 1.18
CA ASP A 38 8.91 -2.45 0.17
C ASP A 38 8.42 -2.74 -1.26
N LYS A 39 8.12 -4.00 -1.57
CA LYS A 39 7.57 -4.39 -2.86
C LYS A 39 6.21 -3.73 -3.13
N VAL A 40 5.30 -3.76 -2.14
CA VAL A 40 3.96 -3.15 -2.28
C VAL A 40 4.07 -1.63 -2.41
N ASP A 41 4.92 -0.98 -1.61
CA ASP A 41 5.14 0.48 -1.68
C ASP A 41 5.66 0.91 -3.06
N LYS A 42 6.63 0.17 -3.63
CA LYS A 42 7.13 0.40 -4.99
C LYS A 42 6.06 0.24 -6.06
N MET A 43 5.19 -0.76 -5.93
CA MET A 43 4.05 -0.95 -6.84
C MET A 43 3.07 0.22 -6.74
N PHE A 44 2.72 0.65 -5.53
CA PHE A 44 1.86 1.81 -5.32
C PHE A 44 2.46 3.08 -5.92
N ALA A 45 3.75 3.33 -5.71
CA ALA A 45 4.46 4.47 -6.29
C ALA A 45 4.38 4.45 -7.83
N ALA A 46 4.67 3.29 -8.44
CA ALA A 46 4.60 3.12 -9.90
C ALA A 46 3.17 3.34 -10.45
N PHE A 47 2.14 2.87 -9.75
CA PHE A 47 0.75 2.97 -10.22
C PHE A 47 0.11 4.35 -10.01
N THR A 48 0.62 5.13 -9.06
CA THR A 48 0.09 6.45 -8.70
C THR A 48 0.94 7.60 -9.23
N GLY A 49 2.22 7.34 -9.55
CA GLY A 49 3.20 8.37 -9.87
C GLY A 49 3.69 9.15 -8.65
N GLN A 50 3.32 8.73 -7.43
CA GLN A 50 3.69 9.42 -6.20
C GLN A 50 5.08 8.97 -5.72
N PRO A 51 5.84 9.86 -5.06
CA PRO A 51 7.05 9.49 -4.35
C PRO A 51 6.82 8.39 -3.30
N ILE A 52 7.82 7.52 -3.10
CA ILE A 52 7.68 6.34 -2.23
C ILE A 52 7.45 6.72 -0.75
N ASP A 53 8.02 7.83 -0.29
CA ASP A 53 7.84 8.41 1.04
C ASP A 53 6.38 8.83 1.28
N ILE A 54 5.73 9.41 0.27
CA ILE A 54 4.31 9.77 0.32
C ILE A 54 3.44 8.50 0.40
N VAL A 55 3.76 7.49 -0.41
CA VAL A 55 3.05 6.20 -0.38
C VAL A 55 3.15 5.55 1.00
N GLN A 56 4.36 5.52 1.58
CA GLN A 56 4.60 4.95 2.91
C GLN A 56 3.79 5.66 3.99
N GLN A 57 3.71 6.99 3.92
CA GLN A 57 2.88 7.78 4.85
C GLN A 57 1.38 7.48 4.69
N TRP A 58 0.93 7.13 3.48
CA TRP A 58 -0.46 6.79 3.25
C TRP A 58 -0.83 5.40 3.76
N THR A 59 0.10 4.44 3.70
CA THR A 59 -0.13 3.04 4.05
C THR A 59 0.25 2.70 5.50
N GLU A 60 0.98 3.55 6.22
CA GLU A 60 1.45 3.27 7.60
C GLU A 60 0.32 2.86 8.57
N ARG A 61 -0.88 3.41 8.37
CA ARG A 61 -2.09 3.07 9.12
C ARG A 61 -3.24 2.83 8.17
N ASP A 62 -4.29 2.20 8.70
CA ASP A 62 -5.54 2.02 7.99
C ASP A 62 -6.09 3.38 7.54
N ARG A 63 -6.06 3.61 6.24
CA ARG A 63 -6.55 4.84 5.62
C ARG A 63 -7.73 4.51 4.75
N PHE A 64 -8.91 4.94 5.19
CA PHE A 64 -10.15 4.76 4.46
C PHE A 64 -10.51 6.00 3.65
N MET A 65 -10.84 5.81 2.38
CA MET A 65 -11.08 6.86 1.41
C MET A 65 -12.38 6.60 0.66
N SER A 66 -13.08 7.68 0.33
CA SER A 66 -14.21 7.68 -0.59
C SER A 66 -13.74 7.51 -2.05
N SER A 67 -14.67 7.15 -2.93
CA SER A 67 -14.38 7.05 -4.37
C SER A 67 -13.76 8.33 -4.94
N SER A 68 -14.21 9.52 -4.52
CA SER A 68 -13.68 10.80 -5.01
C SER A 68 -12.24 11.05 -4.57
N GLU A 69 -11.91 10.74 -3.30
CA GLU A 69 -10.54 10.81 -2.77
C GLU A 69 -9.62 9.85 -3.51
N VAL A 70 -10.10 8.65 -3.83
CA VAL A 70 -9.33 7.65 -4.59
C VAL A 70 -9.06 8.15 -6.01
N THR A 71 -10.09 8.65 -6.68
CA THR A 71 -9.95 9.17 -8.04
C THR A 71 -8.94 10.32 -8.11
N SER A 72 -9.04 11.26 -7.17
CA SER A 72 -8.15 12.42 -7.10
C SER A 72 -6.69 12.07 -6.81
N ARG A 73 -6.42 10.99 -6.05
CA ARG A 73 -5.07 10.70 -5.53
C ARG A 73 -4.36 9.53 -6.22
N PHE A 74 -5.13 8.54 -6.68
CA PHE A 74 -4.59 7.26 -7.17
C PHE A 74 -4.95 6.97 -8.63
N MET A 75 -6.00 7.61 -9.14
CA MET A 75 -6.50 7.33 -10.50
C MET A 75 -6.10 8.41 -11.50
N SER A 76 -5.40 9.45 -11.07
CA SER A 76 -4.85 10.53 -11.90
C SER A 76 -3.45 10.18 -12.44
N SER A 77 -3.31 9.12 -13.24
CA SER A 77 -2.17 8.99 -14.15
C SER A 77 -2.46 8.01 -15.29
N PRO A 78 -2.18 8.39 -16.56
CA PRO A 78 -2.36 7.58 -17.74
C PRO A 78 -1.12 6.69 -17.94
N LEU A 79 -1.24 5.40 -17.66
CA LEU A 79 -0.41 4.42 -18.36
C LEU A 79 -1.16 3.98 -19.61
N LEU A 80 -1.16 4.90 -20.59
CA LEU A 80 -1.14 4.68 -22.03
C LEU A 80 -0.11 5.66 -22.59
#